data_AF-A0A7S0L2F9-F1
#
_entry.id   AF-A0A7S0L2F9-F1
#
_cell.length_a   1.000
_cell.length_b   1.000
_cell.length_c   1.000
_cell.angle_alpha   90.00
_cell.angle_beta   90.00
_cell.angle_gamma   90.00
#
_symmetry.space_group_name_H-M   'P 1'
#
loop_
_entity.id
_entity.type
_entity.pdbx_description
1 polymer ?
#
loop_
_entity_poly.entity_id
_entity_poly.type
_entity_poly.pdbx_seq_one_letter_code
_entity_poly.pdbx_strand_id
1 'polypeptide(L)'
;MPGKCNICGKVLRSGSDDAIRAHQRESESCRAKIGDSKESQDIKALEARVTRLIEDGRRLGTVGCSFEESERNARERKEAEDALKAARRHSKAEKKEVKKLARDSMSAANWTQALLKGDERFTKADDSIETRLAQHTVGLQTSASFRLKREEVEGEVVAKRAREEESARQTALAAEMKKKARKIKHEKMQRSMLSFDEYA
;
A
#
# COMPACT_ATOMS: atom_id res chain seq x y z
N MET A 1 -36.04 -21.84 -9.21
CA MET A 1 -34.61 -21.96 -9.58
C MET A 1 -33.91 -20.65 -9.23
N PRO A 2 -32.75 -20.62 -8.55
CA PRO A 2 -32.03 -19.38 -8.26
C PRO A 2 -31.47 -18.76 -9.54
N GLY A 3 -31.69 -17.46 -9.74
CA GLY A 3 -31.23 -16.72 -10.91
C GLY A 3 -29.81 -16.19 -10.74
N LYS A 4 -28.99 -16.22 -11.80
CA LYS A 4 -27.63 -15.66 -11.80
C LYS A 4 -27.63 -14.28 -12.47
N CYS A 5 -27.00 -13.30 -11.82
CA CYS A 5 -26.80 -11.99 -12.41
C CYS A 5 -25.72 -12.03 -13.49
N ASN A 6 -26.03 -11.60 -14.71
CA ASN A 6 -25.08 -11.55 -15.83
C ASN A 6 -24.02 -10.45 -15.71
N ILE A 7 -24.20 -9.51 -14.76
CA ILE A 7 -23.32 -8.35 -14.59
C ILE A 7 -22.22 -8.63 -13.56
N CYS A 8 -22.58 -9.18 -12.41
CA CYS A 8 -21.65 -9.45 -11.30
C CYS A 8 -21.44 -10.94 -11.01
N GLY A 9 -22.16 -11.84 -11.69
CA GLY A 9 -22.07 -13.28 -11.50
C GLY A 9 -22.72 -13.81 -10.21
N LYS A 10 -23.30 -12.94 -9.37
CA LYS A 10 -23.92 -13.31 -8.09
C LYS A 10 -25.17 -14.17 -8.31
N VAL A 11 -25.25 -15.28 -7.59
CA VAL A 11 -26.44 -16.15 -7.55
C VAL A 11 -27.41 -15.56 -6.52
N LEU A 12 -28.61 -15.19 -6.97
CA LEU A 12 -29.64 -14.61 -6.12
C LEU A 12 -30.50 -15.69 -5.48
N ARG A 13 -30.87 -15.49 -4.21
CA ARG A 13 -31.73 -16.41 -3.45
C ARG A 13 -33.13 -16.53 -4.05
N SER A 14 -33.64 -15.43 -4.64
CA SER A 14 -34.83 -15.43 -5.46
C SER A 14 -34.44 -15.48 -6.94
N GLY A 15 -35.05 -16.39 -7.70
CA GLY A 15 -34.99 -16.37 -9.16
C GLY A 15 -36.15 -15.66 -9.82
N SER A 16 -36.92 -14.86 -9.08
CA SER A 16 -37.96 -14.03 -9.70
C SER A 16 -37.30 -12.96 -10.59
N ASP A 17 -37.86 -12.76 -11.79
CA ASP A 17 -37.33 -11.79 -12.76
C ASP A 17 -37.25 -10.37 -12.18
N ASP A 18 -38.17 -10.02 -11.26
CA ASP A 18 -38.14 -8.71 -10.60
C ASP A 18 -36.98 -8.55 -9.62
N ALA A 19 -36.62 -9.62 -8.90
CA ALA A 19 -35.45 -9.61 -8.02
C ALA A 19 -34.14 -9.55 -8.84
N ILE A 20 -34.08 -10.27 -9.97
CA ILE A 20 -32.94 -10.23 -10.89
C ILE A 20 -32.80 -8.84 -11.51
N ARG A 21 -33.89 -8.23 -11.99
CA ARG A 21 -33.89 -6.89 -12.58
C ARG A 21 -33.55 -5.79 -11.56
N ALA A 22 -34.07 -5.87 -10.34
CA ALA A 22 -33.71 -4.94 -9.27
C ALA A 22 -32.20 -5.00 -8.96
N HIS A 23 -31.66 -6.21 -8.81
CA HIS A 23 -30.24 -6.40 -8.56
C HIS A 23 -29.35 -5.98 -9.75
N GLN A 24 -29.81 -6.19 -10.98
CA GLN A 24 -29.11 -5.73 -12.18
C GLN A 24 -29.03 -4.20 -12.22
N ARG A 25 -30.13 -3.48 -11.96
CA ARG A 25 -30.13 -2.01 -11.89
C ARG A 25 -29.16 -1.46 -10.83
N GLU A 26 -29.13 -2.09 -9.66
CA GLU A 26 -28.16 -1.75 -8.60
C GLU A 26 -26.71 -2.05 -9.03
N SER A 27 -26.50 -3.19 -9.71
CA SER A 27 -25.18 -3.60 -10.19
C SER A 27 -24.66 -2.68 -11.31
N GLU A 28 -25.54 -2.22 -12.21
CA GLU A 28 -25.22 -1.25 -13.27
C GLU A 28 -24.83 0.11 -12.69
N SER A 29 -25.59 0.60 -11.69
CA SER A 29 -25.28 1.84 -10.98
C SER A 29 -23.90 1.80 -10.32
N CYS A 30 -23.54 0.68 -9.69
CA CYS A 30 -22.21 0.48 -9.13
C CYS A 30 -21.11 0.38 -10.22
N ARG A 31 -21.38 -0.30 -11.33
CA ARG A 31 -20.42 -0.47 -12.43
C ARG A 31 -20.12 0.84 -13.14
N ALA A 32 -21.13 1.66 -13.43
CA ALA A 32 -20.96 2.98 -14.05
C ALA A 32 -20.05 3.88 -13.20
N LYS A 33 -20.27 3.91 -11.87
CA LYS A 33 -19.43 4.67 -10.93
C LYS A 33 -17.97 4.20 -10.86
N ILE A 34 -17.71 2.91 -11.11
CA ILE A 34 -16.35 2.35 -11.11
C ILE A 34 -15.64 2.58 -12.44
N GLY A 35 -16.38 2.51 -13.57
CA GLY A 35 -15.84 2.70 -14.92
C GLY A 35 -15.50 4.16 -15.27
N ASP A 36 -16.21 5.11 -14.64
CA ASP A 36 -16.04 6.56 -14.81
C ASP A 36 -15.28 7.25 -13.68
N SER A 37 -14.55 6.48 -12.84
CA SER A 37 -13.66 7.14 -11.90
C SER A 37 -12.60 7.94 -12.67
N LYS A 38 -12.35 9.17 -12.23
CA LYS A 38 -11.34 10.06 -12.83
C LYS A 38 -10.00 9.34 -13.01
N GLU A 39 -9.55 8.59 -11.99
CA GLU A 39 -8.35 7.75 -12.09
C GLU A 39 -8.41 6.72 -13.24
N SER A 40 -9.54 6.06 -13.45
CA SER A 40 -9.68 5.09 -14.54
C SER A 40 -9.65 5.78 -15.91
N GLN A 41 -10.15 7.00 -16.03
CA GLN A 41 -10.08 7.79 -17.25
C GLN A 41 -8.65 8.27 -17.50
N ASP A 42 -7.94 8.70 -16.46
CA ASP A 42 -6.53 9.13 -16.53
C ASP A 42 -5.61 7.99 -16.95
N ILE A 43 -5.80 6.77 -16.41
CA ILE A 43 -5.04 5.58 -16.83
C ILE A 43 -5.31 5.25 -18.31
N LYS A 44 -6.58 5.28 -18.75
CA LYS A 44 -6.94 5.04 -20.17
C LYS A 44 -6.34 6.10 -21.09
N ALA A 45 -6.32 7.36 -20.67
CA ALA A 45 -5.72 8.46 -21.42
C ALA A 45 -4.20 8.28 -21.57
N LEU A 46 -3.51 7.87 -20.49
CA LEU A 46 -2.09 7.55 -20.52
C LEU A 46 -1.78 6.33 -21.39
N GLU A 47 -2.62 5.29 -21.34
CA GLU A 47 -2.50 4.13 -22.23
C GLU A 47 -2.63 4.53 -23.70
N ALA A 48 -3.66 5.31 -24.04
CA ALA A 48 -3.86 5.82 -25.39
C ALA A 48 -2.68 6.70 -25.86
N ARG A 49 -2.11 7.51 -24.95
CA ARG A 49 -0.93 8.34 -25.25
C ARG A 49 0.31 7.49 -25.55
N VAL A 50 0.57 6.45 -24.75
CA VAL A 50 1.69 5.52 -25.00
C VAL A 50 1.51 4.82 -26.35
N THR A 51 0.30 4.33 -26.65
CA THR A 51 0.02 3.70 -27.95
C THR A 51 0.28 4.63 -29.12
N ARG A 52 -0.19 5.89 -29.04
CA ARG A 52 0.07 6.90 -30.09
C ARG A 52 1.56 7.16 -30.27
N LEU A 53 2.32 7.34 -29.18
CA LEU A 53 3.75 7.58 -29.25
C LEU A 53 4.52 6.40 -29.87
N ILE A 54 4.08 5.17 -29.62
CA ILE A 54 4.64 3.96 -30.26
C ILE A 54 4.33 3.94 -31.76
N GLU A 55 3.11 4.28 -32.15
CA GLU A 55 2.71 4.37 -33.57
C GLU A 55 3.48 5.48 -34.31
N ASP A 56 3.64 6.64 -33.68
CA ASP A 56 4.42 7.75 -34.20
C ASP A 56 5.90 7.37 -34.34
N GLY A 57 6.48 6.69 -33.35
CA GLY A 57 7.85 6.15 -33.43
C GLY A 57 8.02 5.16 -34.59
N ARG A 58 7.02 4.30 -34.83
CA ARG A 58 7.03 3.38 -35.99
C ARG A 58 6.97 4.13 -37.32
N ARG A 59 6.15 5.18 -37.42
CA ARG A 59 6.05 6.04 -38.62
C ARG A 59 7.36 6.79 -38.88
N LEU A 60 7.96 7.37 -37.84
CA LEU A 60 9.25 8.06 -37.92
C LEU A 60 10.37 7.12 -38.41
N GLY A 61 10.33 5.84 -38.02
CA GLY A 61 11.27 4.82 -38.51
C GLY A 61 11.03 4.35 -39.96
N THR A 62 9.85 4.59 -40.53
CA THR A 62 9.51 4.18 -41.91
C THR A 62 9.62 5.29 -42.93
N VAL A 63 9.26 6.53 -42.57
CA VAL A 63 9.24 7.69 -43.47
C VAL A 63 10.59 8.41 -43.51
N GLY A 64 11.50 8.07 -42.59
CA GLY A 64 12.72 8.82 -42.33
C GLY A 64 12.41 10.06 -41.50
N CYS A 65 13.16 10.28 -40.43
CA CYS A 65 13.01 11.44 -39.56
C CYS A 65 14.38 11.96 -39.15
N SER A 66 14.42 13.20 -38.66
CA SER A 66 15.62 13.73 -38.05
C SER A 66 15.95 13.00 -36.75
N PHE A 67 17.23 12.97 -36.38
CA PHE A 67 17.67 12.38 -35.11
C PHE A 67 16.97 13.03 -33.92
N GLU A 68 16.78 14.36 -33.95
CA GLU A 68 16.11 15.11 -32.88
C GLU A 68 14.64 14.71 -32.70
N GLU A 69 13.91 14.44 -33.79
CA GLU A 69 12.52 13.98 -33.73
C GLU A 69 12.39 12.56 -33.18
N SER A 70 13.29 11.67 -33.59
CA SER A 70 13.37 10.31 -33.05
C SER A 70 13.70 10.32 -31.55
N GLU A 71 14.68 11.13 -31.15
CA GLU A 71 15.09 11.24 -29.74
C GLU A 71 13.97 11.88 -28.89
N ARG A 72 13.26 12.89 -29.41
CA ARG A 72 12.09 13.48 -28.75
C ARG A 72 10.99 12.45 -28.54
N ASN A 73 10.62 11.68 -29.58
CA ASN A 73 9.60 10.63 -29.46
C ASN A 73 10.01 9.57 -28.43
N ALA A 74 11.29 9.15 -28.42
CA ALA A 74 11.80 8.19 -27.45
C ALA A 74 11.72 8.71 -26.01
N ARG A 75 12.06 9.99 -25.77
CA ARG A 75 11.91 10.64 -24.45
C ARG A 75 10.45 10.70 -24.01
N GLU A 76 9.58 11.23 -24.86
CA GLU A 76 8.14 11.36 -24.56
C GLU A 76 7.48 10.02 -24.30
N ARG A 77 7.87 8.98 -25.05
CA ARG A 77 7.39 7.61 -24.82
C ARG A 77 7.80 7.11 -23.44
N LYS A 78 9.07 7.27 -23.07
CA LYS A 78 9.58 6.83 -21.77
C LYS A 78 8.86 7.56 -20.62
N GLU A 79 8.67 8.86 -20.74
CA GLU A 79 7.93 9.66 -19.75
C GLU A 79 6.47 9.20 -19.61
N ALA A 80 5.79 8.93 -20.73
CA ALA A 80 4.42 8.45 -20.72
C ALA A 80 4.30 7.04 -20.12
N GLU A 81 5.26 6.14 -20.41
CA GLU A 81 5.33 4.80 -19.82
C GLU A 81 5.59 4.85 -18.30
N ASP A 82 6.50 5.72 -17.84
CA ASP A 82 6.78 5.93 -16.42
C ASP A 82 5.57 6.53 -15.68
N ALA A 83 4.89 7.50 -16.28
CA ALA A 83 3.65 8.08 -15.75
C ALA A 83 2.53 7.03 -15.65
N LEU A 84 2.34 6.19 -16.68
CA LEU A 84 1.37 5.10 -16.65
C LEU A 84 1.68 4.08 -15.55
N LYS A 85 2.96 3.73 -15.37
CA LYS A 85 3.41 2.82 -14.32
C LYS A 85 3.16 3.41 -12.93
N ALA A 86 3.40 4.70 -12.74
CA ALA A 86 3.11 5.41 -11.50
C ALA A 86 1.61 5.44 -11.21
N ALA A 87 0.77 5.81 -12.18
CA ALA A 87 -0.68 5.86 -12.05
C ALA A 87 -1.27 4.48 -11.68
N ARG A 88 -0.81 3.40 -12.33
CA ARG A 88 -1.21 2.02 -11.98
C ARG A 88 -0.80 1.61 -10.57
N ARG A 89 0.39 2.02 -10.11
CA ARG A 89 0.85 1.76 -8.74
C ARG A 89 -0.02 2.51 -7.72
N HIS A 90 -0.33 3.78 -7.98
CA HIS A 90 -1.19 4.59 -7.13
C HIS A 90 -2.58 3.96 -7.00
N SER A 91 -3.25 3.70 -8.12
CA SER A 91 -4.60 3.13 -8.12
C SER A 91 -4.63 1.73 -7.46
N LYS A 92 -3.56 0.94 -7.58
CA LYS A 92 -3.46 -0.35 -6.88
C LYS A 92 -3.31 -0.16 -5.36
N ALA A 93 -2.52 0.81 -4.92
CA ALA A 93 -2.35 1.15 -3.51
C ALA A 93 -3.67 1.65 -2.92
N GLU A 94 -4.35 2.58 -3.59
CA GLU A 94 -5.67 3.07 -3.17
C GLU A 94 -6.68 1.94 -3.06
N LYS A 95 -6.80 1.07 -4.08
CA LYS A 95 -7.70 -0.09 -4.02
C LYS A 95 -7.37 -1.02 -2.84
N LYS A 96 -6.10 -1.15 -2.48
CA LYS A 96 -5.69 -1.96 -1.31
C LYS A 96 -6.13 -1.29 -0.01
N GLU A 97 -5.92 0.02 0.12
CA GLU A 97 -6.35 0.79 1.30
C GLU A 97 -7.87 0.81 1.42
N VAL A 98 -8.61 1.03 0.33
CA VAL A 98 -10.09 0.96 0.32
C VAL A 98 -10.57 -0.43 0.73
N LYS A 99 -9.93 -1.51 0.25
CA LYS A 99 -10.28 -2.88 0.68
C LYS A 99 -9.97 -3.11 2.16
N LYS A 100 -8.86 -2.57 2.65
CA LYS A 100 -8.49 -2.64 4.06
C LYS A 100 -9.51 -1.90 4.90
N LEU A 101 -9.84 -0.66 4.54
CA LEU A 101 -10.85 0.16 5.19
C LEU A 101 -12.22 -0.52 5.21
N ALA A 102 -12.65 -1.09 4.07
CA ALA A 102 -13.92 -1.82 4.00
C ALA A 102 -13.93 -3.07 4.89
N ARG A 103 -12.82 -3.80 4.96
CA ARG A 103 -12.67 -4.93 5.89
C ARG A 103 -12.72 -4.45 7.33
N ASP A 104 -12.02 -3.36 7.62
CA ASP A 104 -11.91 -2.78 8.94
C ASP A 104 -13.25 -2.20 9.40
N SER A 105 -14.06 -1.63 8.50
CA SER A 105 -15.40 -1.12 8.80
C SER A 105 -16.44 -2.24 9.00
N MET A 106 -16.23 -3.40 8.38
CA MET A 106 -17.09 -4.57 8.56
C MET A 106 -16.64 -5.47 9.72
N SER A 107 -15.51 -5.17 10.36
CA SER A 107 -15.03 -5.91 11.51
C SER A 107 -15.82 -5.52 12.75
N ALA A 108 -16.51 -6.49 13.36
CA ALA A 108 -17.26 -6.29 14.60
C ALA A 108 -16.37 -5.71 15.72
N ALA A 109 -15.10 -6.14 15.79
CA ALA A 109 -14.13 -5.65 16.77
C ALA A 109 -13.80 -4.15 16.60
N ASN A 110 -13.75 -3.65 15.36
CA ASN A 110 -13.47 -2.24 15.12
C ASN A 110 -14.68 -1.37 15.41
N TRP A 111 -15.89 -1.85 15.11
CA TRP A 111 -17.10 -1.11 15.42
C TRP A 111 -17.36 -1.06 16.93
N THR A 112 -17.15 -2.17 17.65
CA THR A 112 -17.21 -2.17 19.11
C THR A 112 -16.14 -1.29 19.73
N GLN A 113 -14.91 -1.32 19.21
CA GLN A 113 -13.85 -0.41 19.68
C GLN A 113 -14.17 1.07 19.39
N ALA A 114 -14.79 1.40 18.26
CA ALA A 114 -15.22 2.75 17.94
C ALA A 114 -16.37 3.22 18.85
N LEU A 115 -17.31 2.35 19.17
CA LEU A 115 -18.41 2.62 20.11
C LEU A 115 -17.90 2.85 21.53
N LEU A 116 -16.89 2.08 21.96
CA LEU A 116 -16.32 2.14 23.30
C LEU A 116 -15.26 3.22 23.47
N LYS A 117 -14.80 3.87 22.39
CA LYS A 117 -13.74 4.89 22.39
C LYS A 117 -14.10 6.20 23.14
N GLY A 118 -15.34 6.36 23.59
CA GLY A 118 -15.81 7.50 24.37
C GLY A 118 -16.29 7.16 25.79
N ASP A 119 -16.21 5.89 26.20
CA ASP A 119 -16.55 5.47 27.55
C ASP A 119 -15.25 5.27 28.35
N GLU A 120 -15.01 6.13 29.35
CA GLU A 120 -13.78 6.14 30.16
C GLU A 120 -13.47 4.80 30.83
N ARG A 121 -14.49 3.96 31.04
CA ARG A 121 -14.36 2.60 31.59
C ARG A 121 -13.66 1.64 30.63
N PHE A 122 -13.62 1.97 29.34
CA PHE A 122 -13.07 1.12 28.27
C PHE A 122 -11.99 1.82 27.44
N THR A 123 -11.79 3.13 27.61
CA THR A 123 -10.65 3.84 27.01
C THR A 123 -9.39 3.52 27.79
N LYS A 124 -8.66 2.54 27.26
CA LYS A 124 -7.38 2.00 27.76
C LYS A 124 -7.54 1.09 28.97
N ALA A 125 -8.01 -0.13 28.72
CA ALA A 125 -7.25 -1.26 29.26
C ALA A 125 -5.86 -1.15 28.62
N ASP A 126 -4.94 -0.53 29.34
CA ASP A 126 -3.54 -0.57 29.03
C ASP A 126 -3.18 -2.06 28.86
N ASP A 127 -2.37 -2.42 27.86
CA ASP A 127 -1.71 -3.73 27.79
C ASP A 127 -0.66 -3.85 28.92
N SER A 128 -0.95 -3.24 30.06
CA SER A 128 -0.13 -3.27 31.25
C SER A 128 -0.05 -4.71 31.74
N ILE A 129 1.06 -4.97 32.42
CA ILE A 129 1.42 -6.27 32.94
C ILE A 129 0.28 -6.80 33.84
N GLU A 130 -0.45 -5.92 34.52
CA GLU A 130 -1.60 -6.29 35.35
C GLU A 130 -2.75 -6.92 34.55
N THR A 131 -3.05 -6.45 33.33
CA THR A 131 -4.15 -7.00 32.51
C THR A 131 -3.80 -8.39 31.96
N ARG A 132 -2.54 -8.59 31.51
CA ARG A 132 -2.05 -9.91 31.08
C ARG A 132 -1.99 -10.89 32.25
N LEU A 133 -1.55 -10.44 33.43
CA LEU A 133 -1.59 -11.25 34.65
C LEU A 133 -3.04 -11.58 35.06
N ALA A 134 -3.95 -10.60 35.01
CA ALA A 134 -5.36 -10.76 35.35
C ALA A 134 -6.06 -11.81 34.47
N GLN A 135 -5.80 -11.79 33.15
CA GLN A 135 -6.33 -12.77 32.19
C GLN A 135 -5.80 -14.20 32.44
N HIS A 136 -4.57 -14.32 32.94
CA HIS A 136 -3.99 -15.62 33.30
C HIS A 136 -4.41 -16.12 34.69
N THR A 137 -4.84 -15.24 35.59
CA THR A 137 -5.32 -15.58 36.94
C THR A 137 -6.82 -15.93 37.01
N VAL A 138 -7.56 -15.92 35.90
CA VAL A 138 -8.97 -16.33 35.90
C VAL A 138 -9.07 -17.85 36.00
N GLY A 139 -8.97 -18.37 37.22
CA GLY A 139 -8.99 -19.79 37.57
C GLY A 139 -8.18 -20.07 38.84
N LEU A 140 -8.50 -21.13 39.58
CA LEU A 140 -7.80 -21.56 40.81
C LEU A 140 -6.34 -21.94 40.52
N GLN A 141 -5.47 -20.94 40.37
CA GLN A 141 -4.03 -21.12 40.22
C GLN A 141 -3.34 -21.00 41.58
N THR A 142 -2.34 -21.84 41.81
CA THR A 142 -1.52 -21.78 43.02
C THR A 142 -0.56 -20.59 42.95
N SER A 143 -0.23 -19.99 44.09
CA SER A 143 0.66 -18.82 44.17
C SER A 143 2.04 -19.05 43.52
N ALA A 144 2.52 -20.30 43.51
CA ALA A 144 3.76 -20.69 42.86
C ALA A 144 3.67 -20.61 41.32
N SER A 145 2.55 -21.04 40.73
CA SER A 145 2.33 -20.96 39.29
C SER A 145 2.22 -19.52 38.78
N PHE A 146 1.67 -18.62 39.60
CA PHE A 146 1.61 -17.20 39.31
C PHE A 146 2.99 -16.53 39.32
N ARG A 147 3.85 -16.87 40.29
CA ARG A 147 5.22 -16.31 40.38
C ARG A 147 6.08 -16.72 39.19
N LEU A 148 6.07 -18.00 38.83
CA LEU A 148 6.80 -18.49 37.66
C LEU A 148 6.35 -17.81 36.37
N LYS A 149 5.03 -17.63 36.20
CA LYS A 149 4.51 -16.97 34.99
C LYS A 149 4.83 -15.48 34.95
N ARG A 150 4.85 -14.83 36.12
CA ARG A 150 5.27 -13.43 36.24
C ARG A 150 6.73 -13.26 35.83
N GLU A 151 7.63 -14.10 36.33
CA GLU A 151 9.05 -14.08 35.96
C GLU A 151 9.27 -14.33 34.46
N GLU A 152 8.50 -15.26 33.87
CA GLU A 152 8.55 -15.53 32.43
C GLU A 152 8.12 -14.31 31.60
N VAL A 153 7.00 -13.66 31.97
CA VAL A 153 6.49 -12.47 31.26
C VAL A 153 7.43 -11.29 31.43
N GLU A 154 7.98 -11.07 32.63
CA GLU A 154 8.99 -10.03 32.87
C GLU A 154 10.26 -10.30 32.04
N GLY A 155 10.71 -11.55 31.95
CA GLY A 155 11.84 -11.97 31.11
C GLY A 155 11.62 -11.73 29.62
N GLU A 156 10.43 -12.04 29.10
CA GLU A 156 10.04 -11.76 27.71
C GLU A 156 10.07 -10.27 27.38
N VAL A 157 9.61 -9.42 28.30
CA VAL A 157 9.59 -7.96 28.11
C VAL A 157 11.01 -7.40 28.08
N VAL A 158 11.89 -7.87 28.96
CA VAL A 158 13.31 -7.48 28.95
C VAL A 158 13.99 -7.94 27.67
N ALA A 159 13.77 -9.18 27.23
CA ALA A 159 14.33 -9.72 25.99
C ALA A 159 13.83 -8.96 24.76
N LYS A 160 12.55 -8.56 24.73
CA LYS A 160 11.97 -7.76 23.65
C LYS A 160 12.59 -6.37 23.58
N ARG A 161 12.74 -5.69 24.73
CA ARG A 161 13.42 -4.38 24.81
C ARG A 161 14.87 -4.47 24.33
N ALA A 162 15.60 -5.52 24.71
CA ALA A 162 16.97 -5.74 24.25
C ALA A 162 17.07 -5.90 22.72
N ARG A 163 16.14 -6.66 22.11
CA ARG A 163 16.08 -6.82 20.64
C ARG A 163 15.74 -5.52 19.91
N GLU A 164 14.81 -4.74 20.47
CA GLU A 164 14.43 -3.42 19.91
C GLU A 164 15.61 -2.43 19.99
N GLU A 165 16.36 -2.44 21.10
CA GLU A 165 17.56 -1.63 21.26
C GLU A 165 18.68 -2.04 20.29
N GLU A 166 18.89 -3.34 20.09
CA GLU A 166 19.86 -3.85 19.12
C GLU A 166 19.48 -3.46 17.68
N SER A 167 18.19 -3.57 17.32
CA SER A 167 17.68 -3.13 16.02
C SER A 167 17.86 -1.62 15.81
N ALA A 168 17.62 -0.81 16.84
CA ALA A 168 17.85 0.63 16.79
C ALA A 168 19.33 0.96 16.58
N ARG A 169 20.25 0.23 17.23
CA ARG A 169 21.70 0.40 17.02
C ARG A 169 22.12 0.03 15.59
N GLN A 170 21.63 -1.09 15.06
CA GLN A 170 21.96 -1.52 13.69
C GLN A 170 21.45 -0.52 12.63
N THR A 171 20.24 0.01 12.82
CA THR A 171 19.68 1.03 11.91
C THR A 171 20.44 2.36 11.98
N ALA A 172 20.89 2.77 13.17
CA ALA A 172 21.73 3.96 13.33
C ALA A 172 23.08 3.82 12.60
N LEU A 173 23.75 2.68 12.75
CA LEU A 173 25.02 2.40 12.05
C LEU A 173 24.83 2.39 10.52
N ALA A 174 23.76 1.75 10.02
CA ALA A 174 23.45 1.74 8.59
C ALA A 174 23.18 3.15 8.04
N ALA A 175 22.51 4.01 8.81
CA ALA A 175 22.27 5.40 8.44
C ALA A 175 23.58 6.21 8.37
N GLU A 176 24.50 6.00 9.32
CA GLU A 176 25.80 6.66 9.33
C GLU A 176 26.67 6.25 8.14
N MET A 177 26.74 4.95 7.83
CA MET A 177 27.47 4.44 6.67
C MET A 177 26.92 5.00 5.35
N LYS A 178 25.59 5.15 5.24
CA LYS A 178 24.95 5.77 4.08
C LYS A 178 25.29 7.26 3.95
N LYS A 179 25.42 7.99 5.04
CA LYS A 179 25.88 9.40 5.04
C LYS A 179 27.33 9.50 4.57
N LYS A 180 28.23 8.67 5.09
CA LYS A 180 29.65 8.64 4.67
C LYS A 180 29.78 8.32 3.17
N ALA A 181 29.06 7.31 2.68
CA ALA A 181 29.07 6.95 1.26
C ALA A 181 28.57 8.10 0.35
N ARG A 182 27.54 8.85 0.77
CA ARG A 182 27.06 10.03 0.05
C ARG A 182 28.10 11.14 0.02
N LYS A 183 28.80 11.40 1.14
CA LYS A 183 29.85 12.41 1.21
C LYS A 183 31.01 12.08 0.27
N ILE A 184 31.51 10.84 0.31
CA ILE A 184 32.57 10.36 -0.59
C ILE A 184 32.15 10.48 -2.05
N LYS A 185 30.90 10.10 -2.39
CA LYS A 185 30.38 10.24 -3.76
C LYS A 185 30.33 11.70 -4.20
N HIS A 186 29.93 12.60 -3.32
CA HIS A 186 29.88 14.03 -3.60
C HIS A 186 31.28 14.63 -3.80
N GLU A 187 32.23 14.29 -2.93
CA GLU A 187 33.64 14.72 -3.06
C GLU A 187 34.28 14.19 -4.35
N LYS A 188 34.01 12.93 -4.73
CA LYS A 188 34.47 12.36 -6.00
C LYS A 188 33.91 13.11 -7.22
N MET A 189 32.63 13.49 -7.16
CA MET A 189 31.98 14.26 -8.22
C MET A 189 32.53 15.69 -8.31
N GLN A 190 32.76 16.36 -7.17
CA GLN A 190 33.38 17.68 -7.15
C GLN A 190 34.81 17.63 -7.70
N ARG A 191 35.59 16.61 -7.32
CA ARG A 191 36.97 16.44 -7.80
C ARG A 191 37.04 16.13 -9.30
N SER A 192 36.08 15.39 -9.85
CA SER A 192 36.02 15.16 -11.30
C SER A 192 35.58 16.39 -12.10
N MET A 193 34.80 17.30 -11.49
CA MET A 193 34.44 18.57 -12.13
C MET A 193 35.60 19.57 -12.15
N LEU A 194 36.54 19.45 -11.21
CA LEU A 194 37.74 20.30 -11.12
C LEU A 194 38.95 19.76 -11.91
N SER A 195 38.86 18.55 -12.49
CA SER A 195 39.96 17.92 -13.24
C SER A 195 39.87 18.12 -14.76
N PHE A 196 39.31 19.25 -15.22
CA PHE A 196 39.26 19.62 -16.64
C PHE A 196 39.92 21.00 -16.81
N ASP A 197 41.24 21.04 -16.66
CA ASP A 197 42.10 22.17 -17.05
C ASP A 197 43.57 21.72 -17.20
N GLU A 198 43.79 20.58 -17.88
CA GLU A 198 45.15 20.10 -18.20
C GLU A 198 45.35 19.72 -19.67
N TYR A 199 44.48 20.24 -20.55
CA TYR A 199 44.70 20.25 -22.00
C TYR A 199 44.27 21.60 -22.58
N ALA A 200 45.13 22.60 -22.41
CA ALA A 200 45.18 23.81 -23.22
C ALA A 200 46.65 24.16 -23.48
#